data_AF-W4RS74-F1
#
_entry.id   AF-W4RS74-F1
#
_cell.length_a   1.000
_cell.length_b   1.000
_cell.length_c   1.000
_cell.angle_alpha   90.00
_cell.angle_beta   90.00
_cell.angle_gamma   90.00
#
_symmetry.space_group_name_H-M   'P 1'
#
loop_
_entity.id
_entity.type
_entity.pdbx_description
1 polymer ?
#
loop_
_entity_poly.entity_id
_entity_poly.type
_entity_poly.pdbx_seq_one_letter_code
_entity_poly.pdbx_strand_id
1 'polypeptide(L)' 'MLTLFLFQRELIQLKDEYQTSANTIIKAQILKDIALLTEAINEMKEAWEARCSLN' A
#
# COMPACT_ATOMS: atom_id res chain seq x y z
N MET A 1 7.09 -0.65 -12.57
CA MET A 1 7.41 -1.56 -11.45
C MET A 1 8.19 -0.86 -10.34
N LEU A 2 9.34 -0.21 -10.62
CA LEU A 2 10.13 0.50 -9.60
C LEU A 2 9.31 1.56 -8.82
N THR A 3 8.49 2.36 -9.50
CA THR A 3 7.62 3.37 -8.85
C THR A 3 6.60 2.75 -7.88
N LEU A 4 5.95 1.64 -8.26
CA LEU A 4 5.01 0.92 -7.39
C LEU A 4 5.72 0.31 -6.18
N PHE A 5 6.94 -0.19 -6.38
CA PHE A 5 7.77 -0.72 -5.29
C PHE A 5 8.17 0.37 -4.28
N LEU A 6 8.62 1.54 -4.76
CA LEU A 6 8.96 2.68 -3.91
C LEU A 6 7.73 3.16 -3.13
N PHE A 7 6.58 3.26 -3.80
CA PHE A 7 5.33 3.69 -3.18
C PHE A 7 4.85 2.69 -2.11
N GLN A 8 4.95 1.39 -2.36
CA GLN A 8 4.62 0.38 -1.35
C GLN A 8 5.54 0.45 -0.13
N ARG A 9 6.84 0.74 -0.32
CA ARG A 9 7.78 0.96 0.79
C ARG A 9 7.37 2.16 1.65
N GLU A 10 6.98 3.26 1.02
CA GLU A 10 6.50 4.46 1.73
C GLU A 10 5.22 4.19 2.52
N LEU A 11 4.29 3.41 1.96
CA LEU A 11 3.07 2.99 2.68
C LEU A 11 3.37 2.15 3.93
N ILE A 12 4.38 1.26 3.86
CA ILE A 12 4.81 0.47 5.02
C ILE A 12 5.39 1.40 6.11
N GLN A 13 6.24 2.34 5.74
CA GLN A 13 6.81 3.30 6.67
C GLN A 13 5.72 4.15 7.34
N LEU A 14 4.78 4.66 6.55
CA LEU A 14 3.66 5.45 7.04
C LEU A 14 2.76 4.65 7.99
N LYS A 15 2.57 3.35 7.71
CA LYS A 15 1.82 2.45 8.59
C LYS A 15 2.47 2.36 9.96
N ASP A 16 3.77 2.13 10.01
CA ASP A 16 4.52 1.96 11.25
C ASP A 16 4.50 3.24 12.09
N GLU A 17 4.64 4.40 11.45
CA GLU A 17 4.51 5.71 12.10
C GLU A 17 3.12 5.88 12.75
N TYR A 18 2.05 5.67 11.98
CA TYR A 18 0.69 5.86 12.49
C TYR A 18 0.22 4.76 13.44
N GLN A 19 0.83 3.58 13.43
CA GLN A 19 0.52 2.52 14.38
C GLN A 19 0.82 2.93 15.83
N THR A 20 1.79 3.82 16.04
CA THR A 20 2.16 4.38 17.35
C THR A 20 1.46 5.71 17.67
N SER A 21 0.64 6.24 16.75
CA SER A 21 -0.03 7.54 16.95
C SER A 21 -1.02 7.52 18.12
N ALA A 22 -0.93 8.54 18.97
CA ALA A 22 -1.84 8.75 20.10
C ALA A 22 -3.25 9.18 19.68
N ASN A 23 -3.40 9.72 18.47
CA ASN A 23 -4.72 10.11 17.94
C ASN A 23 -5.41 8.92 17.29
N THR A 24 -6.33 8.29 18.02
CA THR A 24 -7.01 7.05 17.61
C THR A 24 -7.90 7.20 16.38
N ILE A 25 -8.58 8.34 16.22
CA ILE A 25 -9.47 8.61 15.09
C ILE A 25 -8.65 8.75 13.80
N ILE A 26 -7.63 9.61 13.84
CA ILE A 26 -6.75 9.84 12.68
C ILE A 26 -5.97 8.55 12.35
N LYS A 27 -5.47 7.83 13.36
CA LYS A 27 -4.83 6.53 13.19
C LYS A 27 -5.72 5.53 12.46
N ALA A 28 -6.96 5.36 12.90
CA ALA A 28 -7.88 4.41 12.29
C ALA A 28 -8.17 4.74 10.82
N GLN A 29 -8.39 6.03 10.51
CA GLN A 29 -8.62 6.49 9.16
C GLN A 29 -7.40 6.22 8.26
N ILE A 30 -6.20 6.61 8.70
CA ILE A 30 -4.97 6.47 7.91
C ILE A 30 -4.59 5.00 7.72
N LEU A 31 -4.72 4.16 8.74
CA LEU A 31 -4.47 2.73 8.61
C LEU A 31 -5.44 2.06 7.63
N LYS A 32 -6.69 2.51 7.59
CA LYS A 32 -7.68 2.04 6.60
C LYS A 32 -7.28 2.46 5.18
N ASP A 33 -6.89 3.71 5.00
CA ASP A 33 -6.49 4.24 3.68
C ASP A 33 -5.22 3.54 3.18
N ILE A 34 -4.24 3.28 4.05
CA ILE A 34 -3.04 2.49 3.73
C ILE A 34 -3.40 1.07 3.29
N ALA A 35 -4.38 0.43 3.94
CA ALA A 35 -4.82 -0.91 3.56
C ALA A 35 -5.42 -0.93 2.15
N LEU A 36 -6.31 0.03 1.84
CA LEU A 36 -6.92 0.17 0.52
C LEU A 36 -5.87 0.42 -0.58
N LEU A 37 -4.90 1.30 -0.32
CA LEU A 37 -3.82 1.59 -1.27
C LEU A 37 -2.91 0.38 -1.47
N THR A 38 -2.64 -0.38 -0.41
CA THR A 38 -1.82 -1.61 -0.50
C THR A 38 -2.51 -2.68 -1.35
N GLU A 39 -3.83 -2.85 -1.18
CA GLU A 39 -4.64 -3.77 -1.98
C GLU A 39 -4.62 -3.39 -3.46
N ALA A 40 -4.87 -2.12 -3.78
CA ALA A 40 -4.83 -1.63 -5.16
C ALA A 40 -3.46 -1.84 -5.83
N ILE A 41 -2.35 -1.68 -5.10
CA ILE A 41 -1.01 -1.96 -5.62
C ILE A 41 -0.83 -3.44 -5.93
N ASN A 42 -1.34 -4.34 -5.08
CA ASN A 42 -1.25 -5.78 -5.30
C ASN A 42 -2.05 -6.19 -6.54
N GLU A 43 -3.27 -5.70 -6.70
CA GLU A 43 -4.08 -5.94 -7.91
C GLU A 43 -3.37 -5.45 -9.17
N MET A 44 -2.74 -4.27 -9.12
CA MET A 44 -1.97 -3.74 -10.25
C MET A 44 -0.76 -4.64 -10.60
N LYS A 45 -0.10 -5.22 -9.60
CA LYS A 45 1.01 -6.16 -9.82
C LYS A 45 0.52 -7.46 -10.43
N GLU A 46 -0.55 -8.05 -9.90
CA GLU A 46 -1.15 -9.27 -10.42
C GLU A 46 -1.62 -9.08 -11.87
N ALA A 47 -2.28 -7.96 -12.17
CA ALA A 47 -2.71 -7.64 -13.53
C ALA A 47 -1.51 -7.46 -14.49
N TRP A 48 -0.39 -6.92 -14.00
CA TRP A 48 0.84 -6.80 -14.78
C TRP A 48 1.50 -8.17 -15.01
N GLU A 49 1.62 -9.01 -13.98
CA GLU A 49 2.18 -10.36 -14.07
C GLU A 49 1.36 -11.24 -15.01
N ALA A 50 0.03 -11.18 -14.93
CA ALA A 50 -0.86 -11.88 -15.84
C ALA A 50 -0.66 -11.44 -17.31
N ARG A 51 -0.47 -10.13 -17.56
CA ARG A 51 -0.17 -9.62 -18.91
C ARG A 51 1.19 -10.07 -19.42
N CYS A 52 2.23 -10.07 -18.57
CA CYS A 52 3.56 -10.53 -18.95
C CYS A 52 3.64 -12.03 -19.18
N SER A 53 2.80 -12.83 -18.52
CA SER A 53 2.77 -14.30 -18.65
C SER A 53 2.02 -14.79 -19.90
N LEU A 54 1.21 -13.91 -20.52
CA LEU A 54 0.48 -14.18 -21.76
C LEU A 54 1.25 -13.78 -23.03
N ASN A 55 2.40 -13.11 -22.89
CA ASN A 55 3.32 -12.75 -23.96
C ASN A 55 4.53 -13.69 -23.98
#